data_AF-A0A6P0BFI5-F1
#
_entry.id   AF-A0A6P0BFI5-F1
#
_cell.length_a   1.000
_cell.length_b   1.000
_cell.length_c   1.000
_cell.angle_alpha   90.00
_cell.angle_beta   90.00
_cell.angle_gamma   90.00
#
_symmetry.space_group_name_H-M   'P 1'
#
loop_
_entity.id
_entity.type
_entity.pdbx_description
1 polymer ?
#
loop_
_entity_poly.entity_id
_entity_poly.type
_entity_poly.pdbx_seq_one_letter_code
_entity_poly.pdbx_strand_id
1 'polypeptide(L)' 'MTTYYVATTSSGGGNGSASTPFRTIGEAMAADLKPGDEVVVRAGVYNESVNMYKDGSAAGYITLRSEVPGGAVIHSA' A
#
# COMPACT_ATOMS: atom_id res chain seq x y z
N MET A 1 14.80 1.55 2.21
CA MET A 1 13.55 2.22 2.58
C MET A 1 13.02 2.90 1.34
N THR A 2 11.95 2.33 0.82
CA THR A 2 11.18 2.81 -0.32
C THR A 2 9.76 3.06 0.16
N THR A 3 9.14 4.14 -0.34
CA THR A 3 7.73 4.43 -0.08
C THR A 3 6.93 4.14 -1.34
N TYR A 4 5.98 3.22 -1.22
CA TYR A 4 5.01 2.91 -2.26
C TYR A 4 3.68 3.61 -1.97
N TYR A 5 2.95 3.98 -3.01
CA TYR A 5 1.69 4.69 -2.93
C TYR A 5 0.59 3.88 -3.57
N VAL A 6 -0.59 3.91 -2.94
CA VAL A 6 -1.82 3.28 -3.43
C VAL A 6 -2.91 4.33 -3.54
N ALA A 7 -3.63 4.38 -4.66
CA ALA A 7 -4.76 5.30 -4.86
C ALA A 7 -5.86 4.63 -5.69
N THR A 8 -7.10 4.68 -5.21
CA THR A 8 -8.27 4.14 -5.96
C THR A 8 -8.49 4.83 -7.32
N THR A 9 -8.01 6.06 -7.46
CA THR A 9 -8.05 6.85 -8.70
C THR A 9 -6.98 6.45 -9.72
N SER A 10 -6.06 5.56 -9.36
CA SER A 10 -5.09 5.00 -10.31
C SER A 10 -5.81 4.11 -11.33
N SER A 11 -5.34 4.14 -12.58
CA SER A 11 -5.85 3.27 -13.64
C SER A 11 -5.41 1.80 -13.49
N GLY A 12 -4.53 1.49 -12.53
CA GLY A 12 -3.91 0.17 -12.36
C GLY A 12 -2.60 0.03 -13.14
N GLY A 13 -1.78 -0.97 -12.77
CA GLY A 13 -0.49 -1.22 -13.42
C GLY A 13 0.60 -0.16 -13.15
N GLY A 14 0.37 0.74 -12.20
CA GLY A 14 1.39 1.67 -11.71
C GLY A 14 2.55 0.94 -11.03
N ASN A 15 3.68 1.61 -10.86
CA ASN A 15 4.87 1.04 -10.18
C ASN A 15 4.91 1.38 -8.68
N GLY A 16 3.85 1.97 -8.13
CA GLY A 16 3.75 2.37 -6.75
C GLY A 16 4.49 3.67 -6.41
N SER A 17 5.02 4.42 -7.38
CA SER A 17 5.54 5.76 -7.10
C SER A 17 4.42 6.75 -6.77
N ALA A 18 4.74 7.90 -6.18
CA ALA A 18 3.75 8.95 -5.90
C ALA A 18 3.03 9.47 -7.16
N SER A 19 3.71 9.45 -8.31
CA SER A 19 3.19 9.90 -9.61
C SER A 19 2.39 8.80 -10.32
N THR A 20 2.76 7.53 -10.12
CA THR A 20 2.11 6.37 -10.74
C THR A 20 1.83 5.31 -9.67
N PRO A 21 0.90 5.59 -8.73
CA PRO A 21 0.60 4.71 -7.62
C PRO A 21 -0.04 3.41 -8.09
N PHE A 22 0.05 2.37 -7.27
CA PHE A 22 -0.76 1.18 -7.42
C PHE A 22 -2.24 1.53 -7.25
N ARG A 23 -3.14 0.72 -7.82
CA ARG A 23 -4.58 0.89 -7.69
C ARG A 23 -5.13 0.19 -6.46
N THR A 24 -4.58 -0.97 -6.10
CA THR A 24 -5.01 -1.76 -4.95
C THR A 24 -3.91 -1.94 -3.90
N ILE A 25 -4.30 -2.25 -2.67
CA ILE A 25 -3.36 -2.60 -1.61
C ILE A 25 -2.70 -3.94 -1.94
N GLY A 26 -3.44 -4.89 -2.53
CA GLY A 26 -2.89 -6.17 -2.99
C GLY A 26 -1.73 -6.02 -3.99
N GLU A 27 -1.82 -5.08 -4.95
CA GLU A 27 -0.72 -4.77 -5.87
C GLU A 27 0.52 -4.28 -5.10
N ALA A 28 0.35 -3.45 -4.08
CA ALA A 28 1.46 -2.99 -3.24
C ALA A 28 2.08 -4.13 -2.42
N MET A 29 1.28 -5.06 -1.90
CA MET A 29 1.79 -6.25 -1.20
C MET A 29 2.55 -7.21 -2.13
N ALA A 30 2.21 -7.20 -3.43
CA ALA A 30 2.91 -7.95 -4.46
C ALA A 30 4.23 -7.33 -4.92
N ALA A 31 4.52 -6.08 -4.54
CA ALA A 31 5.79 -5.43 -4.81
C ALA A 31 6.93 -6.07 -4.00
N ASP A 32 8.18 -5.75 -4.37
CA ASP A 32 9.39 -6.18 -3.66
C ASP A 32 9.60 -5.36 -2.38
N LEU A 33 8.64 -5.45 -1.44
CA LEU A 33 8.72 -4.82 -0.12
C LEU A 33 9.84 -5.47 0.71
N LYS A 34 10.68 -4.62 1.28
CA LYS A 34 11.79 -4.99 2.16
C LYS A 34 11.54 -4.46 3.58
N PRO A 35 12.14 -5.08 4.60
CA PRO A 35 12.11 -4.53 5.96
C PRO A 35 12.48 -3.04 5.98
N GLY A 36 11.63 -2.23 6.59
CA GLY A 36 11.74 -0.77 6.64
C GLY A 36 11.02 -0.01 5.52
N ASP A 37 10.40 -0.70 4.55
CA ASP A 37 9.60 -0.07 3.51
C ASP A 37 8.19 0.30 4.00
N GLU A 38 7.57 1.23 3.27
CA GLU A 38 6.26 1.76 3.61
C GLU A 38 5.30 1.74 2.42
N VAL A 39 4.03 1.41 2.69
CA VAL A 39 2.91 1.54 1.78
C VAL A 39 1.97 2.63 2.30
N VAL A 40 1.95 3.76 1.59
CA VAL A 40 1.11 4.91 1.85
C VAL A 40 -0.17 4.81 1.03
N VAL A 41 -1.30 4.67 1.71
CA VAL A 41 -2.61 4.51 1.07
C VAL A 41 -3.34 5.85 1.07
N ARG A 42 -3.58 6.41 -0.12
CA ARG A 42 -4.34 7.66 -0.29
C ARG A 42 -5.78 7.49 0.19
N ALA A 43 -6.44 8.62 0.45
CA ALA A 43 -7.83 8.59 0.91
C ALA A 43 -8.75 7.89 -0.11
N GLY A 44 -9.66 7.05 0.38
CA GLY A 44 -10.57 6.26 -0.45
C GLY A 44 -11.10 5.03 0.26
N VAL A 45 -12.13 4.43 -0.34
CA VAL A 45 -12.70 3.14 0.09
C VAL A 45 -12.16 2.03 -0.81
N TYR A 46 -11.44 1.09 -0.21
CA TYR A 46 -10.83 -0.06 -0.85
C TYR A 46 -11.67 -1.30 -0.55
N ASN A 47 -12.44 -1.76 -1.52
CA ASN A 47 -13.26 -2.97 -1.40
C ASN A 47 -12.42 -4.19 -1.81
N GLU A 48 -11.56 -4.66 -0.91
CA GLU A 48 -10.63 -5.74 -1.15
C GLU A 48 -10.30 -6.51 0.14
N SER A 49 -9.86 -7.76 0.00
CA SER A 49 -9.26 -8.54 1.09
C SER A 49 -7.75 -8.39 1.07
N VAL A 50 -7.19 -7.79 2.11
CA VAL A 50 -5.74 -7.55 2.21
C VAL A 50 -5.06 -8.75 2.89
N ASN A 51 -4.09 -9.34 2.20
CA ASN A 51 -3.21 -10.37 2.77
C ASN A 51 -1.78 -9.80 2.89
N MET A 52 -1.27 -9.73 4.10
CA MET A 52 0.11 -9.32 4.39
C MET A 52 0.96 -10.59 4.60
N TYR A 53 1.67 -11.01 3.56
CA TYR A 53 2.52 -12.21 3.55
C TYR A 53 4.02 -11.89 3.50
N LYS A 54 4.36 -10.61 3.58
CA LYS A 54 5.72 -10.10 3.64
C LYS A 54 6.01 -9.65 5.06
N ASP A 55 7.10 -10.18 5.62
CA ASP A 55 7.48 -9.88 6.98
C ASP A 55 8.55 -8.78 7.06
N GLY A 56 8.44 -7.97 8.11
CA GLY A 56 9.56 -7.13 8.55
C GLY A 56 10.68 -7.97 9.16
N SER A 57 11.69 -7.29 9.68
CA SER A 57 12.78 -7.92 10.43
C SER A 57 13.31 -6.98 11.51
N ALA A 58 14.39 -7.37 12.18
CA ALA A 58 15.12 -6.47 13.08
C ALA A 58 15.61 -5.19 12.37
N ALA A 59 15.71 -5.18 11.03
CA ALA A 59 16.06 -3.99 10.24
C ALA A 59 14.89 -3.00 10.10
N GLY A 60 13.65 -3.41 10.41
CA GLY A 60 12.46 -2.55 10.36
C GLY A 60 11.17 -3.32 10.04
N TYR A 61 10.04 -2.70 10.36
CA TYR A 61 8.73 -3.19 9.94
C TYR A 61 8.46 -2.88 8.47
N ILE A 62 7.57 -3.65 7.86
CA ILE A 62 6.87 -3.22 6.64
C ILE A 62 5.61 -2.51 7.12
N THR A 63 5.48 -1.23 6.84
CA THR A 63 4.36 -0.41 7.36
C THR A 63 3.35 -0.16 6.26
N LEU A 64 2.09 -0.51 6.51
CA LEU A 64 0.96 -0.04 5.73
C LEU A 64 0.23 1.04 6.55
N ARG A 65 0.09 2.25 5.99
CA ARG A 65 -0.60 3.35 6.67
C ARG A 65 -1.40 4.21 5.71
N SER A 66 -2.39 4.91 6.26
CA SER A 66 -3.11 5.94 5.50
C SER A 66 -2.26 7.20 5.33
N GLU A 67 -2.38 7.86 4.17
CA GLU A 67 -1.74 9.13 3.86
C GLU A 67 -2.31 10.27 4.71
N VAL A 68 -3.63 10.26 4.88
CA VAL A 68 -4.39 11.18 5.75
C VAL A 68 -4.99 10.35 6.88
N PRO A 69 -4.85 10.73 8.16
CA PRO A 69 -5.41 9.96 9.28
C PRO A 69 -6.90 9.61 9.05
N GLY A 70 -7.21 8.31 8.99
CA GLY A 70 -8.56 7.79 8.74
C GLY A 70 -9.09 7.97 7.30
N GLY A 71 -8.29 8.47 6.36
CA GLY A 71 -8.72 8.74 4.99
C GLY A 71 -8.87 7.47 4.13
N ALA A 72 -8.06 6.45 4.38
CA ALA A 72 -8.16 5.16 3.73
C ALA A 72 -9.02 4.21 4.57
N VAL A 73 -10.09 3.69 3.98
CA VAL A 73 -11.00 2.73 4.60
C VAL A 73 -10.97 1.46 3.78
N ILE A 74 -10.79 0.32 4.44
CA ILE A 74 -10.82 -1.00 3.80
C ILE A 74 -12.17 -1.63 4.15
N HIS A 75 -12.93 -2.00 3.13
CA HIS A 75 -14.10 -2.85 3.27
C HIS A 75 -13.74 -4.24 2.76
N SER A 76 -14.04 -5.27 3.56
CA SER A 76 -13.98 -6.64 3.06
C SER A 76 -15.06 -6.82 1.99
N ALA A 77 -14.64 -7.12 0.77
CA ALA A 77 -15.52 -7.58 -0.31
C ALA A 77 -15.65 -9.10 -0.30
#